data_AF-A0A4S4DVY0-F1
#
_entry.id   AF-A0A4S4DVY0-F1
#
_cell.length_a   1.000
_cell.length_b   1.000
_cell.length_c   1.000
_cell.angle_alpha   90.00
_cell.angle_beta   90.00
_cell.angle_gamma   90.00
#
_symmetry.space_group_name_H-M   'P 1'
#
loop_
_entity.id
_entity.type
_entity.pdbx_description
1 polymer ?
#
loop_
_entity_poly.entity_id
_entity_poly.type
_entity_poly.pdbx_seq_one_letter_code
_entity_poly.pdbx_strand_id
1 'polypeptide(L)'
;MGQDTATPLKRGGGGATLPTTTANGGGGRTRVSSLIPPRRQIHRTFNNIKITILCGFVTILVLRGYIGVNLGTSDADAVNQHLIEETNRILSEIRSDNDPDDLSDPEINLNVTYTLGPKITNWDEERKIWLDRNPDFPNYVNGKARILLVTGSPPNPCDNAIGDHYLLKSIKNKIDYCRLHGIEIVYNMAHLDKELAGYWAKLPLIRRLMLSHPEVEWIWWMDSDALFTDMVFQLPLSKYDGYNLVIHGYPDLLFDQKSWIALNTGSFLFRNCQWSLDLLDVWAPMGPKGPVRDEAGKILTANLKGRPAFEADDQSALIYLLISQKDQWMNKVFVENSYYLHGYWAGLVDRYEEMIEKYHPGLGDERWPFVTHFVGCKPCGSYGDYPVERCLSSMERAFNFADNQVIKLYGFGHRGLLSPKIKRIRNETVTPLEFVDQYDIRHPVHGSSGSRS
;
A
#
# COMPACT_ATOMS: atom_id res chain seq x y z
N MET A 1 -48.87 -10.19 7.42
CA MET A 1 -49.21 -11.60 7.69
C MET A 1 -47.90 -12.37 7.85
N GLY A 2 -47.74 -13.07 8.98
CA GLY A 2 -46.70 -14.09 9.19
C GLY A 2 -45.36 -13.60 9.77
N GLN A 3 -45.32 -13.38 11.08
CA GLN A 3 -44.10 -13.62 11.89
C GLN A 3 -43.90 -15.13 12.00
N ASP A 4 -42.65 -15.60 12.10
CA ASP A 4 -42.29 -16.66 13.06
C ASP A 4 -40.78 -16.75 13.28
N THR A 5 -40.44 -16.69 14.56
CA THR A 5 -39.14 -16.93 15.20
C THR A 5 -39.00 -18.40 15.58
N ALA A 6 -37.81 -19.02 15.39
CA ALA A 6 -37.40 -20.20 16.17
C ALA A 6 -35.87 -20.42 16.15
N THR A 7 -35.27 -20.40 17.34
CA THR A 7 -33.94 -20.94 17.68
C THR A 7 -34.06 -22.38 18.27
N PRO A 8 -32.99 -23.02 18.79
CA PRO A 8 -32.02 -23.86 18.11
C PRO A 8 -32.07 -25.34 18.56
N LEU A 9 -31.54 -26.28 17.76
CA LEU A 9 -31.46 -27.71 18.13
C LEU A 9 -30.02 -28.25 18.21
N LYS A 10 -29.72 -28.71 19.43
CA LYS A 10 -28.53 -29.40 19.91
C LYS A 10 -28.48 -30.83 19.33
N ARG A 11 -27.30 -31.31 18.91
CA ARG A 11 -26.97 -32.74 18.85
C ARG A 11 -25.60 -32.96 19.47
N GLY A 12 -25.57 -33.81 20.50
CA GLY A 12 -24.38 -34.14 21.27
C GLY A 12 -23.61 -35.34 20.72
N GLY A 13 -22.45 -35.56 21.32
CA GLY A 13 -21.62 -36.74 21.13
C GLY A 13 -20.38 -36.63 22.02
N GLY A 14 -20.46 -37.17 23.23
CA GLY A 14 -19.32 -37.29 24.14
C GLY A 14 -18.39 -38.44 23.73
N GLY A 15 -17.08 -38.21 23.82
CA GLY A 15 -16.05 -39.20 23.60
C GLY A 15 -15.11 -39.25 24.80
N ALA A 16 -15.14 -40.36 25.53
CA ALA A 16 -14.26 -40.67 26.64
C ALA A 16 -13.09 -41.56 26.17
N THR A 17 -11.88 -41.19 26.60
CA THR A 17 -10.75 -42.03 27.05
C THR A 17 -10.41 -43.37 26.36
N LEU A 18 -9.19 -43.39 25.80
CA LEU A 18 -8.24 -44.53 25.63
C LEU A 18 -8.12 -45.41 26.91
N PRO A 19 -7.83 -46.73 26.82
CA PRO A 19 -6.46 -47.22 26.53
C PRO A 19 -6.33 -48.62 25.86
N THR A 20 -5.17 -48.93 25.28
CA THR A 20 -4.69 -50.33 25.16
C THR A 20 -3.18 -50.37 24.88
N THR A 21 -2.43 -51.10 25.70
CA THR A 21 -1.53 -52.20 25.29
C THR A 21 -0.84 -52.80 26.53
N THR A 22 -0.99 -54.11 26.73
CA THR A 22 -0.27 -54.92 27.73
C THR A 22 0.45 -56.09 27.07
N ALA A 23 1.75 -56.19 27.38
CA ALA A 23 2.58 -57.34 27.76
C ALA A 23 2.40 -58.76 27.18
N ASN A 24 3.55 -59.39 26.89
CA ASN A 24 3.93 -60.79 27.15
C ASN A 24 5.46 -60.88 27.00
N GLY A 25 6.30 -61.64 27.70
CA GLY A 25 6.28 -62.62 28.80
C GLY A 25 7.79 -62.95 29.02
N GLY A 26 8.33 -63.15 30.22
CA GLY A 26 8.25 -64.38 31.01
C GLY A 26 9.67 -64.83 31.46
N GLY A 27 9.80 -65.22 32.74
CA GLY A 27 10.71 -66.29 33.19
C GLY A 27 12.06 -65.96 33.85
N GLY A 28 12.13 -66.16 35.19
CA GLY A 28 13.04 -67.18 35.74
C GLY A 28 14.33 -66.79 36.51
N ARG A 29 14.23 -66.85 37.86
CA ARG A 29 15.16 -67.45 38.86
C ARG A 29 16.64 -67.00 39.02
N THR A 30 16.89 -66.36 40.17
CA THR A 30 17.88 -66.67 41.25
C THR A 30 19.21 -67.40 40.94
N ARG A 31 20.36 -66.82 41.31
CA ARG A 31 21.23 -67.27 42.44
C ARG A 31 22.48 -66.40 42.66
N VAL A 32 22.87 -66.33 43.93
CA VAL A 32 24.02 -65.67 44.58
C VAL A 32 25.24 -66.59 44.61
N SER A 33 26.47 -66.00 44.59
CA SER A 33 27.73 -66.41 45.26
C SER A 33 28.95 -66.20 44.32
N SER A 34 29.75 -65.14 44.45
CA SER A 34 30.97 -65.01 45.30
C SER A 34 32.09 -66.00 44.90
N LEU A 35 33.31 -65.63 44.48
CA LEU A 35 34.43 -65.17 45.33
C LEU A 35 35.73 -64.89 44.48
N ILE A 36 36.31 -63.68 44.64
CA ILE A 36 37.76 -63.32 44.84
C ILE A 36 38.78 -63.48 43.63
N PRO A 37 40.01 -62.89 43.60
CA PRO A 37 40.44 -61.51 43.20
C PRO A 37 41.64 -61.52 42.17
N PRO A 38 42.65 -60.61 42.17
CA PRO A 38 42.69 -59.17 41.89
C PRO A 38 43.79 -58.82 40.85
N ARG A 39 43.48 -58.28 39.67
CA ARG A 39 44.49 -57.49 38.93
C ARG A 39 43.84 -56.70 37.80
N ARG A 40 43.30 -55.52 38.12
CA ARG A 40 43.06 -54.36 37.23
C ARG A 40 42.22 -53.30 37.96
N GLN A 41 42.68 -52.83 39.12
CA GLN A 41 41.99 -51.81 39.93
C GLN A 41 42.63 -50.41 39.83
N ILE A 42 43.49 -50.17 38.84
CA ILE A 42 44.13 -48.85 38.62
C ILE A 42 43.64 -48.18 37.33
N HIS A 43 43.06 -48.93 36.38
CA HIS A 43 42.54 -48.35 35.12
C HIS A 43 41.06 -47.92 35.19
N ARG A 44 40.26 -48.47 36.12
CA ARG A 44 38.85 -48.08 36.31
C ARG A 44 38.70 -46.76 37.10
N THR A 45 39.62 -46.44 38.00
CA THR A 45 39.59 -45.20 38.79
C THR A 45 39.86 -43.97 37.93
N PHE A 46 40.75 -44.06 36.94
CA PHE A 46 41.00 -42.95 36.00
C PHE A 46 39.85 -42.73 35.01
N ASN A 47 39.19 -43.78 34.53
CA ASN A 47 38.03 -43.63 33.65
C ASN A 47 36.79 -43.11 34.40
N ASN A 48 36.60 -43.50 35.67
CA ASN A 48 35.53 -42.94 36.50
C ASN A 48 35.77 -41.46 36.83
N ILE A 49 37.02 -41.03 37.07
CA ILE A 49 37.35 -39.61 37.26
C ILE A 49 37.10 -38.82 35.97
N LYS A 50 37.47 -39.35 34.79
CA LYS A 50 37.20 -38.72 33.50
C LYS A 50 35.70 -38.58 33.21
N ILE A 51 34.90 -39.61 33.53
CA ILE A 51 33.43 -39.58 33.38
C ILE A 51 32.81 -38.59 34.37
N THR A 52 33.28 -38.52 35.62
CA THR A 52 32.78 -37.56 36.61
C THR A 52 33.13 -36.12 36.23
N ILE A 53 34.33 -35.87 35.69
CA ILE A 53 34.70 -34.54 35.16
C ILE A 53 33.86 -34.18 33.93
N LEU A 54 33.63 -35.13 33.01
CA LEU A 54 32.79 -34.93 31.83
C LEU A 54 31.32 -34.66 32.22
N CYS A 55 30.76 -35.43 33.15
CA CYS A 55 29.42 -35.20 33.69
C CYS A 55 29.34 -33.85 34.42
N GLY A 56 30.37 -33.47 35.19
CA GLY A 56 30.45 -32.13 35.78
C GLY A 56 30.46 -31.02 34.73
N PHE A 57 31.24 -31.18 33.66
CA PHE A 57 31.33 -30.21 32.56
C PHE A 57 30.03 -30.09 31.76
N VAL A 58 29.38 -31.22 31.47
CA VAL A 58 28.07 -31.24 30.80
C VAL A 58 26.99 -30.64 31.70
N THR A 59 27.03 -30.87 33.01
CA THR A 59 26.08 -30.26 33.95
C THR A 59 26.29 -28.75 34.05
N ILE A 60 27.55 -28.26 34.02
CA ILE A 60 27.86 -26.82 33.94
C ILE A 60 27.43 -26.21 32.60
N LEU A 61 27.59 -26.92 31.48
CA LEU A 61 27.13 -26.47 30.16
C LEU A 61 25.60 -26.43 30.06
N VAL A 62 24.90 -27.42 30.62
CA VAL A 62 23.44 -27.44 30.68
C VAL A 62 22.92 -26.37 31.65
N LEU A 63 23.58 -26.15 32.80
CA LEU A 63 23.26 -25.05 33.72
C LEU A 63 23.57 -23.67 33.11
N ARG A 64 24.63 -23.51 32.31
CA ARG A 64 24.88 -22.29 31.50
C ARG A 64 23.95 -22.15 30.30
N GLY A 65 23.35 -23.22 29.81
CA GLY A 65 22.29 -23.18 28.80
C GLY A 65 20.93 -22.81 29.40
N TYR A 66 20.70 -23.14 30.68
CA TYR A 66 19.48 -22.82 31.42
C TYR A 66 19.54 -21.47 32.15
N ILE A 67 20.75 -20.96 32.40
CA ILE A 67 21.03 -19.60 32.89
C ILE A 67 21.75 -18.89 31.75
N GLY A 68 20.97 -18.22 30.88
CA GLY A 68 21.44 -17.61 29.65
C GLY A 68 22.68 -16.72 29.84
N VAL A 69 23.83 -17.23 29.41
CA VAL A 69 25.02 -16.43 29.16
C VAL A 69 25.11 -16.23 27.65
N ASN A 70 24.66 -15.05 27.23
CA ASN A 70 24.70 -14.53 25.88
C ASN A 70 26.17 -14.41 25.43
N LEU A 71 26.61 -15.28 24.53
CA LEU A 71 27.94 -15.21 23.91
C LEU A 71 27.83 -15.71 22.48
N GLY A 72 27.46 -14.79 21.57
CA GLY A 72 27.54 -15.06 20.14
C GLY A 72 26.61 -14.32 19.19
N THR A 73 26.12 -13.10 19.48
CA THR A 73 25.48 -12.22 18.46
C THR A 73 25.71 -10.71 18.70
N SER A 74 26.68 -10.31 19.53
CA SER A 74 26.75 -8.92 20.03
C SER A 74 26.99 -7.88 18.94
N ASP A 75 27.78 -8.15 17.90
CA ASP A 75 28.19 -7.08 16.98
C ASP A 75 27.11 -6.73 15.95
N ALA A 76 26.34 -7.71 15.45
CA ALA A 76 25.25 -7.43 14.52
C ALA A 76 24.03 -6.83 15.24
N ASP A 77 23.72 -7.31 16.44
CA ASP A 77 22.62 -6.78 17.24
C ASP A 77 22.98 -5.40 17.85
N ALA A 78 24.24 -5.15 18.21
CA ALA A 78 24.69 -3.83 18.66
C ALA A 78 24.76 -2.81 17.53
N VAL A 79 25.18 -3.19 16.32
CA VAL A 79 25.11 -2.29 15.15
C VAL A 79 23.66 -1.95 14.83
N ASN A 80 22.75 -2.92 14.91
CA ASN A 80 21.33 -2.68 14.65
C ASN A 80 20.68 -1.83 15.76
N GLN A 81 21.04 -2.05 17.03
CA GLN A 81 20.61 -1.20 18.15
C GLN A 81 21.18 0.22 18.05
N HIS A 82 22.45 0.37 17.66
CA HIS A 82 23.07 1.67 17.45
C HIS A 82 22.40 2.43 16.31
N LEU A 83 22.08 1.78 15.19
CA LEU A 83 21.33 2.39 14.08
C LEU A 83 19.92 2.79 14.52
N ILE A 84 19.25 1.98 15.34
CA ILE A 84 17.92 2.30 15.89
C ILE A 84 18.01 3.48 16.87
N GLU A 85 19.01 3.52 17.75
CA GLU A 85 19.23 4.63 18.68
C GLU A 85 19.60 5.93 17.96
N GLU A 86 20.47 5.86 16.95
CA GLU A 86 20.87 7.01 16.14
C GLU A 86 19.70 7.53 15.31
N THR A 87 18.88 6.64 14.75
CA THR A 87 17.62 7.01 14.07
C THR A 87 16.63 7.65 15.03
N ASN A 88 16.48 7.11 16.25
CA ASN A 88 15.62 7.69 17.28
C ASN A 88 16.14 9.05 17.78
N ARG A 89 17.47 9.24 17.82
CA ARG A 89 18.10 10.52 18.18
C ARG A 89 17.86 11.57 17.09
N ILE A 90 18.03 11.21 15.83
CA ILE A 90 17.73 12.07 14.67
C ILE A 90 16.23 12.42 14.65
N LEU A 91 15.34 11.44 14.89
CA LEU A 91 13.90 11.67 15.04
C LEU A 91 13.58 12.61 16.21
N SER A 92 14.31 12.54 17.32
CA SER A 92 14.13 13.43 18.46
C SER A 92 14.63 14.86 18.19
N GLU A 93 15.70 15.02 17.40
CA GLU A 93 16.19 16.34 16.95
C GLU A 93 15.20 16.98 15.97
N ILE A 94 14.66 16.21 15.00
CA ILE A 94 13.64 16.67 14.05
C ILE A 94 12.34 17.07 14.77
N ARG A 95 11.93 16.32 15.81
CA ARG A 95 10.74 16.63 16.63
C ARG A 95 10.94 17.83 17.56
N SER A 96 12.18 18.30 17.76
CA SER A 96 12.46 19.45 18.63
C SER A 96 12.28 20.80 17.92
N ASP A 97 12.30 20.80 16.58
CA ASP A 97 11.93 21.94 15.74
C ASP A 97 10.40 21.99 15.61
N ASN A 98 9.72 22.33 16.71
CA ASN A 98 8.34 22.78 16.63
C ASN A 98 8.33 24.15 15.97
N ASP A 99 7.62 24.26 14.85
CA ASP A 99 7.39 25.53 14.16
C ASP A 99 6.70 26.52 15.14
N PRO A 100 7.28 27.70 15.42
CA PRO A 100 6.74 28.65 16.40
C PRO A 100 5.39 29.29 15.99
N ASP A 101 4.89 28.98 14.80
CA ASP A 101 3.68 29.54 14.20
C ASP A 101 2.37 28.77 14.55
N ASP A 102 2.44 27.71 15.36
CA ASP A 102 1.25 26.94 15.79
C ASP A 102 0.46 27.61 16.95
N LEU A 103 0.83 28.85 17.33
CA LEU A 103 0.24 29.58 18.47
C LEU A 103 -0.70 30.72 18.10
N SER A 104 -1.18 30.79 16.86
CA SER A 104 -2.32 31.67 16.54
C SER A 104 -3.18 31.08 15.44
N ASP A 105 -4.29 30.44 15.82
CA ASP A 105 -5.41 30.26 14.89
C ASP A 105 -5.89 31.66 14.49
N PRO A 106 -5.81 32.05 13.21
CA PRO A 106 -6.41 33.29 12.76
C PRO A 106 -7.93 33.22 12.98
N GLU A 107 -8.54 34.33 13.42
CA GLU A 107 -9.99 34.45 13.57
C GLU A 107 -10.69 34.04 12.27
N ILE A 108 -11.42 32.91 12.31
CA ILE A 108 -12.19 32.40 11.17
C ILE A 108 -13.34 33.39 10.91
N ASN A 109 -13.22 34.17 9.84
CA ASN A 109 -14.30 35.02 9.36
C ASN A 109 -15.29 34.18 8.55
N LEU A 110 -16.35 33.71 9.22
CA LEU A 110 -17.44 32.90 8.64
C LEU A 110 -18.18 33.57 7.46
N ASN A 111 -17.97 34.87 7.20
CA ASN A 111 -18.55 35.57 6.06
C ASN A 111 -17.72 35.51 4.76
N VAL A 112 -16.48 34.98 4.81
CA VAL A 112 -15.62 34.86 3.62
C VAL A 112 -15.75 33.45 3.04
N THR A 113 -16.26 33.35 1.82
CA THR A 113 -16.29 32.08 1.09
C THR A 113 -14.87 31.72 0.66
N TYR A 114 -14.39 30.53 1.04
CA TYR A 114 -13.06 30.04 0.65
C TYR A 114 -12.91 29.97 -0.88
N THR A 115 -11.71 30.29 -1.39
CA THR A 115 -11.37 30.16 -2.82
C THR A 115 -9.97 29.58 -2.97
N LEU A 116 -9.75 28.72 -3.97
CA LEU A 116 -8.43 28.13 -4.28
C LEU A 116 -7.45 29.13 -4.94
N GLY A 117 -7.90 30.35 -5.20
CA GLY A 117 -7.16 31.42 -5.86
C GLY A 117 -8.05 32.27 -6.77
N PRO A 118 -7.46 33.24 -7.50
CA PRO A 118 -8.21 34.10 -8.42
C PRO A 118 -8.93 33.27 -9.49
N LYS A 119 -10.16 33.67 -9.84
CA LYS A 119 -10.95 33.00 -10.87
C LYS A 119 -10.28 33.17 -12.24
N ILE A 120 -10.09 32.05 -12.94
CA ILE A 120 -9.60 31.97 -14.31
C ILE A 120 -10.76 31.50 -15.18
N THR A 121 -10.96 32.11 -16.35
CA THR A 121 -12.11 31.83 -17.23
C THR A 121 -11.73 31.51 -18.68
N ASN A 122 -10.43 31.60 -18.99
CA ASN A 122 -9.85 31.52 -20.33
C ASN A 122 -8.63 30.58 -20.37
N TRP A 123 -8.58 29.58 -19.47
CA TRP A 123 -7.41 28.70 -19.33
C TRP A 123 -7.15 27.86 -20.58
N ASP A 124 -8.20 27.40 -21.27
CA ASP A 124 -8.03 26.60 -22.49
C ASP A 124 -7.37 27.43 -23.61
N GLU A 125 -7.75 28.70 -23.76
CA GLU A 125 -7.12 29.62 -24.70
C GLU A 125 -5.67 29.93 -24.32
N GLU A 126 -5.40 30.24 -23.05
CA GLU A 126 -4.05 30.52 -22.56
C GLU A 126 -3.12 29.32 -22.72
N ARG A 127 -3.59 28.13 -22.35
CA ARG A 127 -2.85 26.88 -22.49
C ARG A 127 -2.56 26.57 -23.96
N LYS A 128 -3.52 26.78 -24.86
CA LYS A 128 -3.31 26.62 -26.30
C LYS A 128 -2.23 27.57 -26.83
N ILE A 129 -2.30 28.87 -26.47
CA ILE A 129 -1.30 29.86 -26.87
C ILE A 129 0.09 29.48 -26.34
N TRP A 130 0.17 28.95 -25.11
CA TRP A 130 1.42 28.50 -24.53
C TRP A 130 1.98 27.30 -25.30
N LEU A 131 1.17 26.29 -25.62
CA LEU A 131 1.60 25.11 -26.39
C LEU A 131 2.11 25.49 -27.78
N ASP A 132 1.41 26.40 -28.47
CA ASP A 132 1.81 26.90 -29.79
C ASP A 132 3.16 27.64 -29.75
N ARG A 133 3.51 28.27 -28.61
CA ARG A 133 4.77 29.00 -28.41
C ARG A 133 5.91 28.14 -27.87
N ASN A 134 5.62 26.95 -27.34
CA ASN A 134 6.58 26.06 -26.68
C ASN A 134 6.54 24.65 -27.29
N PRO A 135 6.88 24.48 -28.58
CA PRO A 135 6.78 23.19 -29.28
C PRO A 135 7.70 22.09 -28.70
N ASP A 136 8.75 22.46 -27.97
CA ASP A 136 9.65 21.52 -27.27
C ASP A 136 8.98 20.84 -26.06
N PHE A 137 7.84 21.36 -25.61
CA PHE A 137 7.05 20.83 -24.49
C PHE A 137 5.65 20.42 -24.96
N PRO A 138 5.52 19.41 -25.85
CA PRO A 138 4.22 19.00 -26.35
C PRO A 138 3.44 18.25 -25.26
N ASN A 139 2.12 18.43 -25.29
CA ASN A 139 1.18 17.69 -24.46
C ASN A 139 0.94 16.25 -24.93
N TYR A 140 1.41 15.90 -26.13
CA TYR A 140 1.45 14.54 -26.64
C TYR A 140 2.84 14.20 -27.16
N VAL A 141 3.39 13.06 -26.73
CA VAL A 141 4.68 12.53 -27.17
C VAL A 141 4.45 11.16 -27.81
N ASN A 142 4.82 10.99 -29.08
CA ASN A 142 4.59 9.74 -29.83
C ASN A 142 3.13 9.24 -29.77
N GLY A 143 2.16 10.16 -29.84
CA GLY A 143 0.73 9.85 -29.77
C GLY A 143 0.20 9.52 -28.36
N LYS A 144 1.04 9.57 -27.32
CA LYS A 144 0.63 9.39 -25.93
C LYS A 144 0.52 10.74 -25.23
N ALA A 145 -0.59 10.97 -24.53
CA ALA A 145 -0.77 12.18 -23.72
C ALA A 145 0.24 12.21 -22.56
N ARG A 146 0.79 13.39 -22.27
CA ARG A 146 1.71 13.58 -21.14
C ARG A 146 0.94 13.49 -19.82
N ILE A 147 1.40 12.63 -18.93
CA ILE A 147 0.83 12.41 -17.59
C ILE A 147 1.82 12.89 -16.53
N LEU A 148 1.32 13.62 -15.54
CA LEU A 148 2.02 13.91 -14.29
C LEU A 148 1.35 13.16 -13.15
N LEU A 149 2.03 12.15 -12.59
CA LEU A 149 1.57 11.46 -11.41
C LEU A 149 1.91 12.30 -10.16
N VAL A 150 0.91 12.54 -9.33
CA VAL A 150 1.00 13.38 -8.14
C VAL A 150 0.63 12.56 -6.92
N THR A 151 1.51 12.54 -5.94
CA THR A 151 1.31 11.90 -4.63
C THR A 151 1.86 12.83 -3.56
N GLY A 152 1.58 12.55 -2.30
CA GLY A 152 2.21 13.27 -1.20
C GLY A 152 1.98 12.62 0.15
N SER A 153 2.68 13.14 1.14
CA SER A 153 2.50 12.80 2.55
C SER A 153 2.66 14.07 3.39
N PRO A 154 2.25 14.07 4.67
CA PRO A 154 2.58 15.17 5.58
C PRO A 154 4.09 15.47 5.61
N PRO A 155 4.49 16.72 5.91
CA PRO A 155 5.91 17.11 6.05
C PRO A 155 6.58 16.48 7.27
N ASN A 156 5.82 16.31 8.34
CA ASN A 156 6.32 15.82 9.61
C ASN A 156 6.48 14.29 9.57
N PRO A 157 7.42 13.73 10.35
CA PRO A 157 7.52 12.29 10.54
C PRO A 157 6.19 11.69 10.96
N CYS A 158 5.93 10.45 10.56
CA CYS A 158 4.72 9.74 10.96
C CYS A 158 4.65 9.57 12.49
N ASP A 159 3.43 9.48 13.02
CA ASP A 159 3.18 9.18 14.44
C ASP A 159 3.89 7.88 14.84
N ASN A 160 3.86 6.90 13.93
CA ASN A 160 4.58 5.65 14.02
C ASN A 160 5.71 5.61 12.98
N ALA A 161 6.95 5.39 13.42
CA ALA A 161 8.14 5.36 12.55
C ALA A 161 8.07 4.28 11.45
N ILE A 162 7.30 3.21 11.65
CA ILE A 162 7.08 2.22 10.58
C ILE A 162 6.28 2.81 9.42
N GLY A 163 5.46 3.84 9.66
CA GLY A 163 4.69 4.55 8.65
C GLY A 163 5.58 5.16 7.58
N ASP A 164 6.65 5.85 7.99
CA ASP A 164 7.64 6.43 7.07
C ASP A 164 8.29 5.36 6.19
N HIS A 165 8.56 4.17 6.73
CA HIS A 165 9.06 3.05 5.94
C HIS A 165 8.09 2.61 4.84
N TYR A 166 6.79 2.56 5.13
CA TYR A 166 5.79 2.21 4.12
C TYR A 166 5.50 3.35 3.12
N LEU A 167 5.64 4.61 3.52
CA LEU A 167 5.66 5.74 2.60
C LEU A 167 6.83 5.61 1.62
N LEU A 168 8.04 5.28 2.11
CA LEU A 168 9.23 5.05 1.28
C LEU A 168 9.02 3.89 0.28
N LYS A 169 8.46 2.76 0.74
CA LYS A 169 8.13 1.63 -0.13
C LYS A 169 7.09 2.01 -1.18
N SER A 170 6.09 2.80 -0.80
CA SER A 170 5.06 3.29 -1.71
C SER A 170 5.62 4.19 -2.80
N ILE A 171 6.48 5.15 -2.47
CA ILE A 171 7.10 5.98 -3.49
C ILE A 171 8.07 5.19 -4.37
N LYS A 172 8.84 4.22 -3.84
CA LYS A 172 9.63 3.31 -4.71
C LYS A 172 8.74 2.59 -5.73
N ASN A 173 7.60 2.04 -5.29
CA ASN A 173 6.64 1.36 -6.17
C ASN A 173 6.15 2.29 -7.30
N LYS A 174 5.77 3.52 -6.96
CA LYS A 174 5.36 4.54 -7.94
C LYS A 174 6.50 4.93 -8.89
N ILE A 175 7.72 5.11 -8.37
CA ILE A 175 8.93 5.37 -9.18
C ILE A 175 9.15 4.26 -10.20
N ASP A 176 9.04 3.00 -9.78
CA ASP A 176 9.25 1.86 -10.67
C ASP A 176 8.22 1.82 -11.80
N TYR A 177 6.93 1.99 -11.48
CA TYR A 177 5.87 2.06 -12.49
C TYR A 177 6.09 3.24 -13.44
N CYS A 178 6.26 4.46 -12.92
CA CYS A 178 6.37 5.65 -13.74
C CYS A 178 7.62 5.61 -14.64
N ARG A 179 8.73 5.04 -14.16
CA ARG A 179 9.94 4.81 -14.98
C ARG A 179 9.69 3.84 -16.13
N LEU A 180 8.91 2.78 -15.90
CA LEU A 180 8.57 1.79 -16.95
C LEU A 180 7.63 2.38 -18.00
N HIS A 181 6.76 3.32 -17.61
CA HIS A 181 5.69 3.87 -18.45
C HIS A 181 5.96 5.29 -18.97
N GLY A 182 7.10 5.90 -18.63
CA GLY A 182 7.47 7.24 -19.09
C GLY A 182 6.58 8.35 -18.50
N ILE A 183 6.23 8.23 -17.22
CA ILE A 183 5.38 9.17 -16.48
C ILE A 183 6.26 9.98 -15.52
N GLU A 184 6.03 11.29 -15.44
CA GLU A 184 6.72 12.15 -14.48
C GLU A 184 6.02 12.09 -13.11
N ILE A 185 6.76 12.27 -12.02
CA ILE A 185 6.22 12.23 -10.65
C ILE A 185 6.48 13.55 -9.93
N VAL A 186 5.46 14.06 -9.25
CA VAL A 186 5.59 15.06 -8.18
C VAL A 186 5.22 14.40 -6.85
N TYR A 187 6.13 14.50 -5.87
CA TYR A 187 5.88 14.12 -4.50
C TYR A 187 5.80 15.38 -3.63
N ASN A 188 4.61 15.71 -3.14
CA ASN A 188 4.41 16.87 -2.29
C ASN A 188 4.59 16.52 -0.80
N MET A 189 5.34 17.36 -0.09
CA MET A 189 5.45 17.36 1.37
C MET A 189 5.06 18.72 1.98
N ALA A 190 4.62 19.69 1.17
CA ALA A 190 4.28 21.03 1.65
C ALA A 190 2.78 21.18 1.91
N HIS A 191 2.44 21.92 2.97
CA HIS A 191 1.10 22.47 3.15
C HIS A 191 1.00 23.79 2.37
N LEU A 192 0.35 23.75 1.19
CA LEU A 192 0.17 24.93 0.35
C LEU A 192 -0.94 25.86 0.85
N ASP A 193 -1.83 25.34 1.68
CA ASP A 193 -2.99 26.04 2.24
C ASP A 193 -3.25 25.52 3.67
N LYS A 194 -3.37 26.44 4.63
CA LYS A 194 -3.62 26.10 6.05
C LYS A 194 -5.07 25.67 6.32
N GLU A 195 -6.02 26.07 5.46
CA GLU A 195 -7.44 25.73 5.56
C GLU A 195 -7.71 24.32 5.01
N LEU A 196 -7.07 23.98 3.89
CA LEU A 196 -7.20 22.68 3.23
C LEU A 196 -6.11 21.70 3.68
N ALA A 197 -6.22 21.25 4.93
CA ALA A 197 -5.35 20.22 5.51
C ALA A 197 -5.86 18.79 5.26
N GLY A 198 -5.00 17.79 5.48
CA GLY A 198 -5.34 16.37 5.39
C GLY A 198 -5.67 15.93 3.96
N TYR A 199 -6.74 15.15 3.81
CA TYR A 199 -7.17 14.63 2.50
C TYR A 199 -7.55 15.75 1.50
N TRP A 200 -7.87 16.95 1.99
CA TRP A 200 -8.19 18.11 1.16
C TRP A 200 -6.98 18.80 0.52
N ALA A 201 -5.77 18.55 1.02
CA ALA A 201 -4.54 19.22 0.56
C ALA A 201 -4.21 18.95 -0.92
N LYS A 202 -4.81 17.91 -1.51
CA LYS A 202 -4.66 17.58 -2.93
C LYS A 202 -5.27 18.63 -3.86
N LEU A 203 -6.36 19.30 -3.49
CA LEU A 203 -7.04 20.28 -4.35
C LEU A 203 -6.14 21.49 -4.71
N PRO A 204 -5.56 22.23 -3.74
CA PRO A 204 -4.71 23.38 -4.05
C PRO A 204 -3.44 22.96 -4.80
N LEU A 205 -2.89 21.78 -4.50
CA LEU A 205 -1.75 21.22 -5.21
C LEU A 205 -2.06 20.91 -6.67
N ILE A 206 -3.17 20.22 -6.94
CA ILE A 206 -3.60 19.90 -8.31
C ILE A 206 -3.81 21.20 -9.10
N ARG A 207 -4.53 22.18 -8.54
CA ARG A 207 -4.72 23.49 -9.19
C ARG A 207 -3.37 24.15 -9.52
N ARG A 208 -2.45 24.17 -8.55
CA ARG A 208 -1.11 24.76 -8.76
C ARG A 208 -0.35 24.06 -9.87
N LEU A 209 -0.38 22.73 -9.92
CA LEU A 209 0.32 21.94 -10.93
C LEU A 209 -0.31 22.11 -12.32
N MET A 210 -1.65 22.18 -12.43
CA MET A 210 -2.32 22.46 -13.71
C MET A 210 -1.82 23.77 -14.32
N LEU A 211 -1.75 24.83 -13.51
CA LEU A 211 -1.33 26.16 -13.94
C LEU A 211 0.18 26.28 -14.19
N SER A 212 0.99 25.48 -13.49
CA SER A 212 2.46 25.53 -13.61
C SER A 212 3.00 24.63 -14.71
N HIS A 213 2.21 23.64 -15.17
CA HIS A 213 2.58 22.67 -16.19
C HIS A 213 1.55 22.64 -17.34
N PRO A 214 1.48 23.68 -18.20
CA PRO A 214 0.55 23.69 -19.34
C PRO A 214 0.82 22.56 -20.34
N GLU A 215 2.03 22.02 -20.39
CA GLU A 215 2.40 20.86 -21.20
C GLU A 215 1.78 19.54 -20.72
N VAL A 216 1.35 19.44 -19.47
CA VAL A 216 0.74 18.22 -18.95
C VAL A 216 -0.71 18.14 -19.42
N GLU A 217 -1.10 17.03 -20.04
CA GLU A 217 -2.48 16.80 -20.48
C GLU A 217 -3.31 16.19 -19.35
N TRP A 218 -2.73 15.28 -18.58
CA TRP A 218 -3.40 14.61 -17.46
C TRP A 218 -2.59 14.74 -16.16
N ILE A 219 -3.24 15.24 -15.12
CA ILE A 219 -2.76 15.11 -13.75
C ILE A 219 -3.40 13.86 -13.15
N TRP A 220 -2.58 12.92 -12.72
CA TRP A 220 -3.03 11.70 -12.07
C TRP A 220 -2.70 11.75 -10.59
N TRP A 221 -3.71 12.02 -9.76
CA TRP A 221 -3.56 11.93 -8.31
C TRP A 221 -3.56 10.47 -7.88
N MET A 222 -2.62 10.09 -7.00
CA MET A 222 -2.58 8.77 -6.37
C MET A 222 -2.15 8.89 -4.90
N ASP A 223 -2.99 8.38 -3.98
CA ASP A 223 -2.72 8.43 -2.55
C ASP A 223 -1.43 7.67 -2.16
N SER A 224 -0.83 8.06 -1.05
CA SER A 224 0.39 7.44 -0.54
C SER A 224 0.22 5.98 -0.14
N ASP A 225 -0.99 5.54 0.21
CA ASP A 225 -1.34 4.18 0.57
C ASP A 225 -1.97 3.38 -0.59
N ALA A 226 -1.96 3.94 -1.81
CA ALA A 226 -2.23 3.20 -3.04
C ALA A 226 -0.94 2.71 -3.69
N LEU A 227 -0.89 1.43 -4.07
CA LEU A 227 0.25 0.80 -4.73
C LEU A 227 -0.14 0.29 -6.11
N PHE A 228 0.73 0.47 -7.09
CA PHE A 228 0.66 -0.29 -8.34
C PHE A 228 0.93 -1.76 -8.05
N THR A 229 0.05 -2.63 -8.50
CA THR A 229 0.18 -4.09 -8.40
C THR A 229 0.18 -4.78 -9.75
N ASP A 230 -0.13 -4.04 -10.84
CA ASP A 230 0.17 -4.42 -12.21
C ASP A 230 1.19 -3.45 -12.84
N MET A 231 2.43 -3.90 -12.98
CA MET A 231 3.52 -3.10 -13.55
C MET A 231 3.51 -3.07 -15.08
N VAL A 232 2.66 -3.87 -15.73
CA VAL A 232 2.58 -4.00 -17.19
C VAL A 232 1.39 -3.24 -17.76
N PHE A 233 0.28 -3.20 -17.02
CA PHE A 233 -0.94 -2.50 -17.44
C PHE A 233 -0.68 -1.02 -17.76
N GLN A 234 -1.23 -0.57 -18.88
CA GLN A 234 -1.23 0.84 -19.30
C GLN A 234 -2.66 1.38 -19.30
N LEU A 235 -2.83 2.61 -18.82
CA LEU A 235 -4.10 3.31 -18.88
C LEU A 235 -4.60 3.40 -20.34
N PRO A 236 -5.83 2.98 -20.64
CA PRO A 236 -6.37 3.04 -21.99
C PRO A 236 -6.86 4.46 -22.32
N LEU A 237 -5.94 5.44 -22.42
CA LEU A 237 -6.27 6.87 -22.50
C LEU A 237 -7.22 7.24 -23.64
N SER A 238 -7.20 6.52 -24.76
CA SER A 238 -8.12 6.74 -25.87
C SER A 238 -9.59 6.51 -25.49
N LYS A 239 -9.86 5.70 -24.46
CA LYS A 239 -11.20 5.52 -23.87
C LYS A 239 -11.73 6.82 -23.24
N TYR A 240 -10.84 7.77 -22.92
CA TYR A 240 -11.14 8.97 -22.13
C TYR A 240 -11.11 10.27 -22.96
N ASP A 241 -11.00 10.20 -24.29
CA ASP A 241 -10.88 11.39 -25.15
C ASP A 241 -12.04 12.38 -24.98
N GLY A 242 -13.26 11.89 -24.70
CA GLY A 242 -14.45 12.73 -24.47
C GLY A 242 -14.58 13.32 -23.06
N TYR A 243 -13.69 12.94 -22.13
CA TYR A 243 -13.83 13.15 -20.68
C TYR A 243 -12.68 13.97 -20.09
N ASN A 244 -12.94 14.57 -18.94
CA ASN A 244 -12.00 15.44 -18.22
C ASN A 244 -11.69 14.94 -16.79
N LEU A 245 -12.57 14.12 -16.21
CA LEU A 245 -12.32 13.41 -14.96
C LEU A 245 -12.50 11.91 -15.20
N VAL A 246 -11.50 11.11 -14.84
CA VAL A 246 -11.59 9.64 -14.83
C VAL A 246 -11.39 9.16 -13.41
N ILE A 247 -12.38 8.46 -12.87
CA ILE A 247 -12.40 8.05 -11.47
C ILE A 247 -12.99 6.66 -11.33
N HIS A 248 -12.39 5.82 -10.49
CA HIS A 248 -12.93 4.48 -10.24
C HIS A 248 -14.23 4.57 -9.46
N GLY A 249 -15.23 3.78 -9.85
CA GLY A 249 -16.47 3.70 -9.10
C GLY A 249 -17.51 2.76 -9.71
N TYR A 250 -18.66 2.67 -9.07
CA TYR A 250 -19.75 1.78 -9.48
C TYR A 250 -21.01 2.60 -9.77
N PRO A 251 -21.52 2.61 -11.03
CA PRO A 251 -22.67 3.43 -11.40
C PRO A 251 -23.94 3.18 -10.58
N ASP A 252 -24.21 1.93 -10.19
CA ASP A 252 -25.34 1.57 -9.33
C ASP A 252 -25.18 2.15 -7.92
N LEU A 253 -23.97 2.11 -7.36
CA LEU A 253 -23.69 2.76 -6.08
C LEU A 253 -23.84 4.28 -6.16
N LEU A 254 -23.46 4.87 -7.28
CA LEU A 254 -23.49 6.32 -7.48
C LEU A 254 -24.92 6.84 -7.69
N PHE A 255 -25.65 6.30 -8.65
CA PHE A 255 -26.93 6.86 -9.09
C PHE A 255 -28.13 6.28 -8.33
N ASP A 256 -28.11 4.98 -8.05
CA ASP A 256 -29.26 4.32 -7.43
C ASP A 256 -29.17 4.38 -5.91
N GLN A 257 -27.99 4.07 -5.37
CA GLN A 257 -27.80 3.98 -3.92
C GLN A 257 -27.32 5.27 -3.27
N LYS A 258 -26.72 6.19 -4.04
CA LYS A 258 -26.07 7.42 -3.54
C LYS A 258 -25.10 7.12 -2.39
N SER A 259 -24.28 6.09 -2.56
CA SER A 259 -23.36 5.62 -1.53
C SER A 259 -22.11 6.50 -1.43
N TRP A 260 -21.61 6.73 -0.22
CA TRP A 260 -20.37 7.48 0.01
C TRP A 260 -19.09 6.76 -0.48
N ILE A 261 -19.20 5.47 -0.81
CA ILE A 261 -18.13 4.66 -1.42
C ILE A 261 -18.38 4.40 -2.90
N ALA A 262 -19.28 5.15 -3.54
CA ALA A 262 -19.62 4.95 -4.95
C ALA A 262 -18.46 5.25 -5.90
N LEU A 263 -17.60 6.20 -5.52
CA LEU A 263 -16.38 6.60 -6.23
C LEU A 263 -15.21 6.59 -5.25
N ASN A 264 -13.97 6.51 -5.75
CA ASN A 264 -12.78 6.66 -4.92
C ASN A 264 -11.86 7.79 -5.40
N THR A 265 -11.57 8.76 -4.52
CA THR A 265 -10.70 9.91 -4.83
C THR A 265 -9.23 9.69 -4.43
N GLY A 266 -8.83 8.44 -4.22
CA GLY A 266 -7.44 8.09 -3.97
C GLY A 266 -6.63 7.70 -5.20
N SER A 267 -7.29 7.53 -6.35
CA SER A 267 -6.64 7.36 -7.64
C SER A 267 -7.57 7.82 -8.76
N PHE A 268 -7.27 8.97 -9.36
CA PHE A 268 -8.10 9.56 -10.41
C PHE A 268 -7.28 10.47 -11.34
N LEU A 269 -7.80 10.73 -12.54
CA LEU A 269 -7.17 11.60 -13.53
C LEU A 269 -7.99 12.86 -13.76
N PHE A 270 -7.33 14.01 -13.79
CA PHE A 270 -7.85 15.28 -14.28
C PHE A 270 -7.18 15.70 -15.58
N ARG A 271 -7.97 16.09 -16.57
CA ARG A 271 -7.46 16.75 -17.77
C ARG A 271 -7.10 18.19 -17.44
N ASN A 272 -5.96 18.68 -17.93
CA ASN A 272 -5.55 20.07 -17.77
C ASN A 272 -6.36 21.00 -18.69
N CYS A 273 -7.52 21.45 -18.19
CA CYS A 273 -8.48 22.27 -18.93
C CYS A 273 -9.30 23.16 -17.99
N GLN A 274 -9.99 24.15 -18.56
CA GLN A 274 -10.84 25.11 -17.85
C GLN A 274 -11.91 24.39 -17.01
N TRP A 275 -12.54 23.35 -17.57
CA TRP A 275 -13.56 22.56 -16.88
C TRP A 275 -13.06 21.97 -15.55
N SER A 276 -11.80 21.50 -15.51
CA SER A 276 -11.22 20.92 -14.30
C SER A 276 -10.91 21.98 -13.25
N LEU A 277 -10.48 23.19 -13.67
CA LEU A 277 -10.32 24.33 -12.75
C LEU A 277 -11.68 24.72 -12.13
N ASP A 278 -12.74 24.75 -12.95
CA ASP A 278 -14.07 25.07 -12.49
C ASP A 278 -14.62 24.01 -11.52
N LEU A 279 -14.32 22.72 -11.76
CA LEU A 279 -14.71 21.65 -10.84
C LEU A 279 -13.98 21.78 -9.49
N LEU A 280 -12.68 22.09 -9.50
CA LEU A 280 -11.91 22.29 -8.27
C LEU A 280 -12.51 23.42 -7.42
N ASP A 281 -12.93 24.53 -8.06
CA ASP A 281 -13.55 25.67 -7.37
C ASP A 281 -14.85 25.28 -6.64
N VAL A 282 -15.68 24.41 -7.22
CA VAL A 282 -16.96 23.98 -6.60
C VAL A 282 -16.80 22.76 -5.68
N TRP A 283 -15.68 22.05 -5.75
CA TRP A 283 -15.37 20.92 -4.87
C TRP A 283 -14.76 21.39 -3.54
N ALA A 284 -13.90 22.41 -3.57
CA ALA A 284 -13.23 22.97 -2.39
C ALA A 284 -14.12 23.50 -1.24
N PRO A 285 -15.35 24.02 -1.44
CA PRO A 285 -16.07 24.76 -0.39
C PRO A 285 -16.40 23.97 0.89
N MET A 286 -16.44 22.63 0.82
CA MET A 286 -16.65 21.77 2.00
C MET A 286 -15.36 21.42 2.74
N GLY A 287 -14.21 21.86 2.23
CA GLY A 287 -12.88 21.49 2.72
C GLY A 287 -12.26 22.33 3.83
N PRO A 288 -12.52 23.64 4.02
CA PRO A 288 -11.87 24.44 5.06
C PRO A 288 -12.08 23.87 6.45
N LYS A 289 -10.98 23.59 7.18
CA LYS A 289 -11.01 22.96 8.52
C LYS A 289 -11.86 23.74 9.54
N GLY A 290 -12.30 23.05 10.59
CA GLY A 290 -13.13 23.65 11.64
C GLY A 290 -14.63 23.64 11.29
N PRO A 291 -15.41 24.66 11.71
CA PRO A 291 -16.87 24.62 11.64
C PRO A 291 -17.44 24.37 10.25
N VAL A 292 -16.78 24.86 9.19
CA VAL A 292 -17.22 24.68 7.80
C VAL A 292 -17.21 23.19 7.43
N ARG A 293 -16.09 22.51 7.64
CA ARG A 293 -15.94 21.08 7.34
C ARG A 293 -16.80 20.20 8.25
N ASP A 294 -16.99 20.58 9.51
CA ASP A 294 -17.85 19.85 10.44
C ASP A 294 -19.33 19.91 10.04
N GLU A 295 -19.84 21.09 9.70
CA GLU A 295 -21.22 21.25 9.23
C GLU A 295 -21.43 20.58 7.86
N ALA A 296 -20.47 20.70 6.95
CA ALA A 296 -20.49 19.97 5.68
C ALA A 296 -20.51 18.45 5.91
N GLY A 297 -19.77 17.94 6.90
CA GLY A 297 -19.78 16.51 7.27
C GLY A 297 -21.18 16.03 7.68
N LYS A 298 -21.95 16.85 8.41
CA LYS A 298 -23.35 16.55 8.76
C LYS A 298 -24.24 16.50 7.53
N ILE A 299 -24.08 17.46 6.60
CA ILE A 299 -24.81 17.47 5.32
C ILE A 299 -24.52 16.20 4.52
N LEU A 300 -23.24 15.83 4.39
CA LEU A 300 -22.83 14.64 3.64
C LEU A 300 -23.38 13.36 4.28
N THR A 301 -23.32 13.26 5.61
CA THR A 301 -23.87 12.10 6.36
C THR A 301 -25.38 11.97 6.18
N ALA A 302 -26.10 13.09 6.11
CA ALA A 302 -27.55 13.10 5.89
C ALA A 302 -27.96 12.72 4.45
N ASN A 303 -27.07 12.93 3.46
CA ASN A 303 -27.39 12.79 2.05
C ASN A 303 -26.75 11.57 1.37
N LEU A 304 -25.72 10.97 1.95
CA LEU A 304 -24.99 9.84 1.38
C LEU A 304 -25.21 8.55 2.17
N LYS A 305 -25.65 7.50 1.48
CA LYS A 305 -25.97 6.21 2.09
C LYS A 305 -24.71 5.55 2.64
N GLY A 306 -24.78 5.15 3.91
CA GLY A 306 -23.75 4.38 4.60
C GLY A 306 -22.55 5.18 5.08
N ARG A 307 -22.55 6.50 4.95
CA ARG A 307 -21.49 7.37 5.46
C ARG A 307 -21.54 7.43 6.99
N PRO A 308 -20.45 7.13 7.73
CA PRO A 308 -20.41 7.36 9.17
C PRO A 308 -20.37 8.87 9.50
N ALA A 309 -20.64 9.21 10.76
CA ALA A 309 -20.62 10.60 11.22
C ALA A 309 -19.17 11.04 11.54
N PHE A 310 -18.61 11.87 10.67
CA PHE A 310 -17.31 12.54 10.84
C PHE A 310 -17.25 13.79 9.92
N GLU A 311 -16.20 14.60 10.06
CA GLU A 311 -15.92 15.80 9.25
C GLU A 311 -16.03 15.52 7.74
N ALA A 312 -16.32 16.53 6.92
CA ALA A 312 -16.35 16.36 5.46
C ALA A 312 -15.01 15.87 4.90
N ASP A 313 -15.09 14.90 3.98
CA ASP A 313 -13.97 14.37 3.20
C ASP A 313 -14.16 14.68 1.70
N ASP A 314 -13.04 14.74 0.98
CA ASP A 314 -13.01 15.08 -0.45
C ASP A 314 -13.82 14.09 -1.30
N GLN A 315 -13.78 12.79 -0.97
CA GLN A 315 -14.52 11.74 -1.69
C GLN A 315 -16.03 11.96 -1.61
N SER A 316 -16.56 12.09 -0.39
CA SER A 316 -17.97 12.30 -0.13
C SER A 316 -18.45 13.62 -0.74
N ALA A 317 -17.65 14.68 -0.63
CA ALA A 317 -17.99 15.97 -1.23
C ALA A 317 -18.10 15.89 -2.76
N LEU A 318 -17.17 15.18 -3.42
CA LEU A 318 -17.24 14.99 -4.88
C LEU A 318 -18.47 14.17 -5.27
N ILE A 319 -18.75 13.07 -4.58
CA ILE A 319 -19.93 12.24 -4.84
C ILE A 319 -21.21 13.06 -4.68
N TYR A 320 -21.33 13.84 -3.60
CA TYR A 320 -22.47 14.71 -3.35
C TYR A 320 -22.62 15.77 -4.46
N LEU A 321 -21.53 16.41 -4.87
CA LEU A 321 -21.52 17.38 -5.97
C LEU A 321 -21.98 16.76 -7.29
N LEU A 322 -21.42 15.61 -7.67
CA LEU A 322 -21.73 14.94 -8.94
C LEU A 322 -23.17 14.42 -9.00
N ILE A 323 -23.75 14.02 -7.87
CA ILE A 323 -25.16 13.63 -7.78
C ILE A 323 -26.07 14.86 -7.83
N SER A 324 -25.76 15.91 -7.08
CA SER A 324 -26.61 17.10 -6.95
C SER A 324 -26.59 18.00 -8.18
N GLN A 325 -25.47 18.02 -8.92
CA GLN A 325 -25.26 18.84 -10.12
C GLN A 325 -24.94 17.95 -11.33
N LYS A 326 -25.62 16.81 -11.44
CA LYS A 326 -25.39 15.79 -12.48
C LYS A 326 -25.35 16.38 -13.89
N ASP A 327 -26.34 17.20 -14.25
CA ASP A 327 -26.48 17.75 -15.60
C ASP A 327 -25.33 18.71 -15.98
N GLN A 328 -24.68 19.31 -14.98
CA GLN A 328 -23.58 20.24 -15.18
C GLN A 328 -22.23 19.52 -15.35
N TRP A 329 -21.98 18.44 -14.59
CA TRP A 329 -20.64 17.85 -14.50
C TRP A 329 -20.51 16.47 -15.13
N MET A 330 -21.53 15.61 -15.03
CA MET A 330 -21.37 14.18 -15.33
C MET A 330 -21.12 13.88 -16.82
N ASN A 331 -21.43 14.80 -17.74
CA ASN A 331 -21.12 14.65 -19.16
C ASN A 331 -19.61 14.57 -19.45
N LYS A 332 -18.76 15.04 -18.53
CA LYS A 332 -17.30 15.03 -18.64
C LYS A 332 -16.62 14.12 -17.61
N VAL A 333 -17.39 13.35 -16.84
CA VAL A 333 -16.87 12.38 -15.86
C VAL A 333 -17.01 10.96 -16.41
N PHE A 334 -15.90 10.23 -16.44
CA PHE A 334 -15.86 8.80 -16.73
C PHE A 334 -15.77 8.01 -15.42
N VAL A 335 -16.81 7.23 -15.11
CA VAL A 335 -16.80 6.30 -13.97
C VAL A 335 -16.22 4.98 -14.44
N GLU A 336 -14.96 4.73 -14.11
CA GLU A 336 -14.22 3.53 -14.51
C GLU A 336 -14.53 2.35 -13.58
N ASN A 337 -14.85 1.21 -14.18
CA ASN A 337 -15.11 -0.04 -13.47
C ASN A 337 -14.64 -1.28 -14.24
N SER A 338 -13.96 -1.13 -15.38
CA SER A 338 -13.46 -2.26 -16.17
C SER A 338 -12.09 -2.75 -15.73
N TYR A 339 -11.41 -2.01 -14.86
CA TYR A 339 -10.15 -2.39 -14.21
C TYR A 339 -10.01 -1.60 -12.90
N TYR A 340 -9.12 -2.02 -12.02
CA TYR A 340 -8.91 -1.37 -10.72
C TYR A 340 -8.01 -0.15 -10.81
N LEU A 341 -8.52 0.96 -11.36
CA LEU A 341 -7.91 2.28 -11.17
C LEU A 341 -7.81 2.60 -9.66
N HIS A 342 -8.74 2.08 -8.87
CA HIS A 342 -8.64 1.88 -7.43
C HIS A 342 -9.16 0.47 -7.10
N GLY A 343 -8.36 -0.34 -6.39
CA GLY A 343 -8.77 -1.66 -5.92
C GLY A 343 -8.76 -1.75 -4.39
N TYR A 344 -9.90 -2.07 -3.80
CA TYR A 344 -10.04 -2.18 -2.35
C TYR A 344 -9.24 -3.38 -1.81
N TRP A 345 -8.19 -3.09 -1.03
CA TRP A 345 -7.15 -4.06 -0.66
C TRP A 345 -7.68 -5.33 0.00
N ALA A 346 -8.68 -5.23 0.90
CA ALA A 346 -9.13 -6.37 1.68
C ALA A 346 -9.80 -7.47 0.83
N GLY A 347 -10.29 -7.14 -0.37
CA GLY A 347 -10.82 -8.12 -1.33
C GLY A 347 -9.77 -8.68 -2.30
N LEU A 348 -8.54 -8.14 -2.28
CA LEU A 348 -7.50 -8.43 -3.28
C LEU A 348 -6.30 -9.16 -2.68
N VAL A 349 -5.79 -8.71 -1.53
CA VAL A 349 -4.48 -9.12 -1.03
C VAL A 349 -4.38 -10.61 -0.70
N ASP A 350 -5.49 -11.24 -0.33
CA ASP A 350 -5.54 -12.67 0.00
C ASP A 350 -5.59 -13.55 -1.27
N ARG A 351 -5.76 -12.95 -2.46
CA ARG A 351 -5.84 -13.64 -3.75
C ARG A 351 -4.55 -13.60 -4.55
N TYR A 352 -3.50 -12.92 -4.09
CA TYR A 352 -2.27 -12.75 -4.87
C TYR A 352 -1.60 -14.06 -5.28
N GLU A 353 -1.56 -15.06 -4.40
CA GLU A 353 -1.01 -16.37 -4.75
C GLU A 353 -1.84 -17.06 -5.85
N GLU A 354 -3.17 -16.97 -5.78
CA GLU A 354 -4.06 -17.45 -6.84
C GLU A 354 -3.79 -16.71 -8.17
N MET A 355 -3.59 -15.39 -8.12
CA MET A 355 -3.32 -14.56 -9.29
C MET A 355 -1.98 -14.94 -9.95
N ILE A 356 -0.94 -15.17 -9.15
CA ILE A 356 0.38 -15.63 -9.61
C ILE A 356 0.28 -17.00 -10.31
N GLU A 357 -0.56 -17.90 -9.79
CA GLU A 357 -0.70 -19.25 -10.33
C GLU A 357 -1.52 -19.27 -11.64
N LYS A 358 -2.61 -18.50 -11.71
CA LYS A 358 -3.62 -18.62 -12.78
C LYS A 358 -3.51 -17.57 -13.87
N TYR A 359 -2.93 -16.42 -13.58
CA TYR A 359 -2.97 -15.25 -14.46
C TYR A 359 -1.57 -14.65 -14.69
N HIS A 360 -1.53 -13.47 -15.29
CA HIS A 360 -0.32 -12.72 -15.58
C HIS A 360 -0.59 -11.21 -15.47
N PRO A 361 0.43 -10.37 -15.25
CA PRO A 361 0.29 -8.91 -15.30
C PRO A 361 -0.08 -8.43 -16.70
N GLY A 362 -0.68 -7.25 -16.78
CA GLY A 362 -1.19 -6.59 -17.99
C GLY A 362 -2.73 -6.58 -18.09
N LEU A 363 -3.44 -7.14 -17.10
CA LEU A 363 -4.90 -7.27 -17.13
C LEU A 363 -5.59 -6.12 -16.38
N GLY A 364 -5.01 -5.65 -15.28
CA GLY A 364 -5.50 -4.53 -14.47
C GLY A 364 -6.77 -4.77 -13.64
N ASP A 365 -7.46 -5.90 -13.77
CA ASP A 365 -8.76 -6.21 -13.16
C ASP A 365 -8.68 -7.28 -12.04
N GLU A 366 -9.78 -8.00 -11.71
CA GLU A 366 -9.78 -9.02 -10.65
C GLU A 366 -8.85 -10.22 -10.86
N ARG A 367 -8.29 -10.35 -12.05
CA ARG A 367 -7.31 -11.40 -12.40
C ARG A 367 -5.89 -10.95 -12.08
N TRP A 368 -5.63 -9.64 -12.18
CA TRP A 368 -4.38 -9.01 -11.77
C TRP A 368 -4.61 -7.51 -11.54
N PRO A 369 -4.83 -7.05 -10.30
CA PRO A 369 -5.32 -5.70 -10.05
C PRO A 369 -4.28 -4.65 -10.44
N PHE A 370 -4.73 -3.58 -11.08
CA PHE A 370 -3.85 -2.48 -11.45
C PHE A 370 -3.35 -1.72 -10.22
N VAL A 371 -4.27 -1.27 -9.37
CA VAL A 371 -3.97 -0.59 -8.11
C VAL A 371 -4.57 -1.36 -6.94
N THR A 372 -3.76 -1.58 -5.91
CA THR A 372 -4.23 -2.01 -4.58
C THR A 372 -4.13 -0.84 -3.62
N HIS A 373 -5.27 -0.38 -3.11
CA HIS A 373 -5.40 0.80 -2.27
C HIS A 373 -5.79 0.43 -0.82
N PHE A 374 -4.93 0.78 0.13
CA PHE A 374 -5.01 0.44 1.56
C PHE A 374 -5.90 1.39 2.38
N VAL A 375 -7.07 1.74 1.82
CA VAL A 375 -8.07 2.59 2.47
C VAL A 375 -8.35 2.10 3.89
N GLY A 376 -8.30 3.02 4.85
CA GLY A 376 -8.54 2.77 6.28
C GLY A 376 -7.33 2.26 7.07
N CYS A 377 -6.19 1.94 6.44
CA CYS A 377 -5.01 1.46 7.16
C CYS A 377 -4.20 2.57 7.86
N LYS A 378 -4.20 3.78 7.28
CA LYS A 378 -3.54 5.00 7.79
C LYS A 378 -2.15 4.74 8.42
N PRO A 379 -1.19 4.17 7.67
CA PRO A 379 0.09 3.70 8.24
C PRO A 379 0.94 4.81 8.89
N CYS A 380 0.72 6.07 8.50
CA CYS A 380 1.43 7.23 9.04
C CYS A 380 0.73 7.88 10.25
N GLY A 381 -0.57 7.63 10.43
CA GLY A 381 -1.36 8.22 11.51
C GLY A 381 -1.55 7.26 12.69
N SER A 382 -2.06 7.81 13.78
CA SER A 382 -2.31 7.10 15.05
C SER A 382 -3.62 6.28 15.10
N TYR A 383 -4.54 6.47 14.16
CA TYR A 383 -5.84 5.78 14.14
C TYR A 383 -6.17 5.20 12.75
N GLY A 384 -6.51 3.92 12.68
CA GLY A 384 -6.94 3.24 11.45
C GLY A 384 -8.16 2.35 11.70
N ASP A 385 -8.93 2.07 10.65
CA ASP A 385 -10.16 1.28 10.71
C ASP A 385 -9.88 -0.24 10.77
N TYR A 386 -8.63 -0.64 10.51
CA TYR A 386 -8.18 -2.03 10.48
C TYR A 386 -7.02 -2.26 11.46
N PRO A 387 -6.83 -3.52 11.91
CA PRO A 387 -5.67 -3.88 12.72
C PRO A 387 -4.37 -3.56 11.98
N VAL A 388 -3.49 -2.78 12.62
CA VAL A 388 -2.20 -2.32 12.07
C VAL A 388 -1.38 -3.49 11.53
N GLU A 389 -1.29 -4.60 12.25
CA GLU A 389 -0.55 -5.79 11.80
C GLU A 389 -1.06 -6.35 10.46
N ARG A 390 -2.39 -6.40 10.28
CA ARG A 390 -3.01 -6.87 9.03
C ARG A 390 -2.71 -5.89 7.89
N CYS A 391 -2.77 -4.59 8.16
CA CYS A 391 -2.42 -3.57 7.19
C CYS A 391 -0.96 -3.68 6.73
N LEU A 392 0.00 -3.65 7.67
CA LEU A 392 1.42 -3.70 7.33
C LEU A 392 1.79 -4.99 6.60
N SER A 393 1.34 -6.15 7.08
CA SER A 393 1.59 -7.43 6.41
C SER A 393 0.97 -7.50 5.01
N SER A 394 -0.20 -6.88 4.79
CA SER A 394 -0.85 -6.83 3.48
C SER A 394 -0.19 -5.82 2.54
N MET A 395 0.29 -4.69 3.05
CA MET A 395 1.10 -3.73 2.30
C MET A 395 2.44 -4.33 1.88
N GLU A 396 3.08 -5.12 2.76
CA GLU A 396 4.29 -5.90 2.44
C GLU A 396 4.03 -6.85 1.27
N ARG A 397 2.92 -7.59 1.32
CA ARG A 397 2.48 -8.50 0.26
C ARG A 397 2.25 -7.77 -1.06
N ALA A 398 1.51 -6.66 -1.05
CA ALA A 398 1.23 -5.88 -2.26
C ALA A 398 2.49 -5.28 -2.87
N PHE A 399 3.38 -4.72 -2.04
CA PHE A 399 4.67 -4.23 -2.50
C PHE A 399 5.50 -5.35 -3.14
N ASN A 400 5.65 -6.50 -2.48
CA ASN A 400 6.45 -7.61 -3.02
C ASN A 400 5.80 -8.26 -4.25
N PHE A 401 4.47 -8.27 -4.34
CA PHE A 401 3.72 -8.71 -5.53
C PHE A 401 4.04 -7.85 -6.75
N ALA A 402 4.12 -6.54 -6.55
CA ALA A 402 4.51 -5.58 -7.56
C ALA A 402 6.01 -5.61 -7.87
N ASP A 403 6.86 -5.55 -6.84
CA ASP A 403 8.32 -5.51 -6.96
C ASP A 403 8.85 -6.78 -7.64
N ASN A 404 8.23 -7.94 -7.42
CA ASN A 404 8.52 -9.17 -8.16
C ASN A 404 8.47 -8.99 -9.68
N GLN A 405 7.56 -8.17 -10.21
CA GLN A 405 7.48 -7.91 -11.65
C GLN A 405 8.68 -7.09 -12.14
N VAL A 406 9.18 -6.17 -11.30
CA VAL A 406 10.35 -5.32 -11.58
C VAL A 406 11.65 -6.11 -11.42
N ILE A 407 11.85 -6.80 -10.30
CA ILE A 407 13.13 -7.49 -10.01
C ILE A 407 13.32 -8.76 -10.84
N LYS A 408 12.24 -9.31 -11.42
CA LYS A 408 12.29 -10.38 -12.41
C LYS A 408 13.10 -9.97 -13.65
N LEU A 409 13.07 -8.69 -14.05
CA LEU A 409 13.90 -8.14 -15.13
C LEU A 409 15.39 -8.39 -14.89
N TYR A 410 15.81 -8.35 -13.62
CA TYR A 410 17.19 -8.49 -13.18
C TYR A 410 17.53 -9.92 -12.74
N GLY A 411 16.61 -10.89 -12.89
CA GLY A 411 16.85 -12.28 -12.55
C GLY A 411 16.67 -12.62 -11.07
N PHE A 412 15.89 -11.81 -10.35
CA PHE A 412 15.54 -12.03 -8.95
C PHE A 412 14.03 -12.18 -8.74
N GLY A 413 13.68 -12.68 -7.56
CA GLY A 413 12.31 -12.69 -7.05
C GLY A 413 12.34 -12.76 -5.52
N HIS A 414 11.31 -12.26 -4.86
CA HIS A 414 11.13 -12.43 -3.42
C HIS A 414 11.01 -13.91 -3.07
N ARG A 415 11.49 -14.29 -1.87
CA ARG A 415 11.35 -15.67 -1.37
C ARG A 415 9.89 -16.04 -1.10
N GLY A 416 9.06 -15.05 -0.80
CA GLY A 416 7.60 -15.12 -0.66
C GLY A 416 7.05 -13.71 -0.47
N LEU A 417 5.74 -13.51 -0.61
CA LEU A 417 5.15 -12.17 -0.59
C LEU A 417 5.27 -11.45 0.76
N LEU A 418 5.48 -12.17 1.87
CA LEU A 418 5.75 -11.58 3.18
C LEU A 418 7.24 -11.38 3.49
N SER A 419 8.14 -11.83 2.60
CA SER A 419 9.58 -11.81 2.88
C SER A 419 10.28 -10.69 2.13
N PRO A 420 11.02 -9.80 2.82
CA PRO A 420 11.85 -8.80 2.16
C PRO A 420 13.09 -9.43 1.49
N LYS A 421 13.38 -10.72 1.76
CA LYS A 421 14.54 -11.41 1.20
C LYS A 421 14.26 -11.82 -0.24
N ILE A 422 15.21 -11.51 -1.12
CA ILE A 422 15.20 -11.95 -2.52
C ILE A 422 16.01 -13.24 -2.71
N LYS A 423 15.74 -13.92 -3.83
CA LYS A 423 16.49 -15.07 -4.34
C LYS A 423 16.72 -14.88 -5.84
N ARG A 424 17.81 -15.46 -6.35
CA ARG A 424 18.03 -15.58 -7.80
C ARG A 424 17.02 -16.56 -8.37
N ILE A 425 16.49 -16.24 -9.54
CA ILE A 425 15.56 -17.10 -10.31
C ILE A 425 16.16 -17.61 -11.62
N ARG A 426 17.37 -17.15 -11.96
CA ARG A 426 18.15 -17.62 -13.12
C ARG A 426 19.65 -17.60 -12.80
N ASN A 427 20.42 -18.40 -13.53
CA ASN A 427 21.88 -18.41 -13.46
C ASN A 427 22.46 -17.13 -14.05
N GLU A 428 23.66 -16.76 -13.61
CA GLU A 428 24.41 -15.69 -14.25
C GLU A 428 24.87 -16.12 -15.64
N THR A 429 24.91 -15.16 -16.55
CA THR A 429 25.42 -15.36 -17.90
C THR A 429 26.43 -14.27 -18.23
N VAL A 430 27.43 -14.63 -19.03
CA VAL A 430 28.40 -13.68 -19.62
C VAL A 430 27.82 -12.97 -20.86
N THR A 431 26.63 -13.38 -21.32
CA THR A 431 25.91 -12.82 -22.47
C THR A 431 24.55 -12.24 -22.06
N PRO A 432 24.50 -11.19 -21.21
CA PRO A 432 23.24 -10.69 -20.64
C PRO A 432 22.27 -10.08 -21.67
N LEU A 433 22.73 -9.77 -22.89
CA LEU A 433 21.92 -9.16 -23.93
C LEU A 433 21.24 -10.17 -24.89
N GLU A 434 21.51 -11.47 -24.77
CA GLU A 434 20.93 -12.48 -25.67
C GLU A 434 19.43 -12.71 -25.47
N PHE A 435 18.91 -12.45 -24.28
CA PHE A 435 17.54 -12.81 -23.89
C PHE A 435 16.70 -11.61 -23.45
N VAL A 436 17.07 -10.39 -23.85
CA VAL A 436 16.41 -9.14 -23.41
C VAL A 436 14.92 -9.16 -23.70
N ASP A 437 14.52 -9.52 -24.94
CA ASP A 437 13.11 -9.53 -25.37
C ASP A 437 12.27 -10.56 -24.61
N GLN A 438 12.88 -11.66 -24.14
CA GLN A 438 12.19 -12.66 -23.34
C GLN A 438 11.87 -12.16 -21.93
N TYR A 439 12.60 -11.15 -21.47
CA TYR A 439 12.49 -10.62 -20.11
C TYR A 439 11.89 -9.21 -20.09
N ASP A 440 11.75 -8.52 -21.22
CA ASP A 440 11.18 -7.17 -21.24
C ASP A 440 9.65 -7.20 -21.00
N ILE A 441 9.24 -6.82 -19.79
CA ILE A 441 7.83 -6.70 -19.42
C ILE A 441 7.12 -5.53 -20.12
N ARG A 442 7.86 -4.61 -20.76
CA ARG A 442 7.30 -3.47 -21.51
C ARG A 442 6.89 -3.87 -22.94
N HIS A 443 7.52 -4.91 -23.48
CA HIS A 443 7.28 -5.43 -24.82
C HIS A 443 7.09 -6.96 -24.73
N PRO A 444 6.01 -7.44 -24.12
CA PRO A 444 5.75 -8.88 -24.10
C PRO A 444 5.69 -9.35 -25.56
N VAL A 445 6.61 -10.23 -25.95
CA VAL A 445 6.55 -10.93 -27.23
C VAL A 445 5.26 -11.74 -27.20
N HIS A 446 4.17 -11.19 -27.73
CA HIS A 446 3.05 -12.00 -28.17
C HIS A 446 3.62 -12.91 -29.25
N GLY A 447 3.83 -14.18 -28.89
CA GLY A 447 4.38 -15.18 -29.78
C GLY A 447 3.60 -15.15 -31.09
N SER A 448 4.23 -14.64 -32.13
CA SER A 448 3.85 -14.92 -33.49
C SER A 448 3.94 -16.43 -33.63
N SER A 449 2.79 -17.10 -33.61
CA SER A 449 2.65 -18.45 -34.15
C SER A 449 2.89 -18.34 -35.65
N GLY A 450 4.17 -18.26 -36.02
CA GLY A 450 4.61 -18.43 -37.39
C GLY A 450 4.24 -19.84 -37.79
N SER A 451 3.21 -19.96 -38.62
CA SER A 451 2.97 -21.14 -39.42
C SER A 451 4.24 -21.43 -40.22
N ARG A 452 4.98 -22.46 -39.80
CA ARG A 452 5.87 -23.17 -40.71
C ARG A 452 4.99 -23.90 -41.71
N SER A 453 5.02 -23.43 -42.95
CA SER A 453 4.72 -24.19 -44.15
C SER A 453 5.67 -23.76 -45.23
#